data_AF-A0A5Q4ZXV3-F1
#
_entry.id   AF-A0A5Q4ZXV3-F1
#
_cell.length_a   1.000
_cell.length_b   1.000
_cell.length_c   1.000
_cell.angle_alpha   90.00
_cell.angle_beta   90.00
_cell.angle_gamma   90.00
#
_symmetry.space_group_name_H-M   'P 1'
#
loop_
_entity.id
_entity.type
_entity.pdbx_description
1 polymer ?
#
loop_
_entity_poly.entity_id
_entity_poly.type
_entity_poly.pdbx_seq_one_letter_code
_entity_poly.pdbx_strand_id
1 'polypeptide(L)'
;MKMFIALFSLMICWTTQAATEKNTIWYEHQVISLPEVTQSRLNTKLKLLELVSLRQWNITNQASDSFEMSLKKCNLKIAFTDTAITISHDKFKSNTQNHQNSKNKRPVCSKNWLSNVAKDINATLKIMSIQQEAINLEKVKAL
;
A
#
# COMPACT_ATOMS: atom_id res chain seq x y z
N MET A 1 58.58 18.32 -10.86
CA MET A 1 57.50 18.82 -9.98
C MET A 1 56.22 18.08 -10.34
N LYS A 2 55.62 17.36 -9.38
CA LYS A 2 54.43 16.52 -9.61
C LYS A 2 53.19 17.41 -9.63
N MET A 3 52.43 17.40 -10.72
CA MET A 3 51.10 18.00 -10.80
C MET A 3 50.08 17.05 -10.17
N PHE A 4 49.40 17.53 -9.14
CA PHE A 4 48.16 16.94 -8.64
C PHE A 4 47.06 17.99 -8.80
N ILE A 5 46.24 17.84 -9.84
CA ILE A 5 45.00 18.61 -9.99
C ILE A 5 43.89 17.72 -9.47
N ALA A 6 43.46 17.96 -8.23
CA ALA A 6 42.33 17.29 -7.63
C ALA A 6 41.02 17.86 -8.22
N LEU A 7 40.34 17.06 -9.03
CA LEU A 7 38.98 17.31 -9.50
C LEU A 7 37.99 16.87 -8.40
N PHE A 8 37.60 17.81 -7.53
CA PHE A 8 36.40 17.65 -6.71
C PHE A 8 35.22 18.31 -7.44
N SER A 9 34.65 17.57 -8.40
CA SER A 9 33.31 17.89 -8.90
C SER A 9 32.32 17.57 -7.79
N LEU A 10 31.94 18.60 -7.05
CA LEU A 10 30.88 18.56 -6.05
C LEU A 10 29.55 18.24 -6.78
N MET A 11 29.16 16.97 -6.79
CA MET A 11 27.78 16.59 -7.10
C MET A 11 26.90 17.22 -6.02
N ILE A 12 26.26 18.34 -6.35
CA ILE A 12 25.21 18.93 -5.53
C ILE A 12 24.05 17.94 -5.54
N CYS A 13 24.02 17.07 -4.55
CA CYS A 13 22.90 16.19 -4.28
C CYS A 13 21.73 17.09 -3.88
N TRP A 14 20.78 17.29 -4.79
CA TRP A 14 19.49 17.86 -4.44
C TRP A 14 18.84 16.89 -3.46
N THR A 15 18.95 17.20 -2.16
CA THR A 15 18.10 16.60 -1.14
C THR A 15 16.67 16.99 -1.52
N THR A 16 15.94 16.01 -2.04
CA THR A 16 14.50 16.09 -2.20
C THR A 16 13.91 16.54 -0.87
N GLN A 17 13.32 17.73 -0.87
CA GLN A 17 12.57 18.25 0.25
C GLN A 17 11.55 17.18 0.64
N ALA A 18 11.72 16.60 1.83
CA ALA A 18 10.70 15.79 2.45
C ALA A 18 9.48 16.69 2.60
N ALA A 19 8.49 16.48 1.73
CA ALA A 19 7.23 17.19 1.77
C ALA A 19 6.62 16.96 3.15
N THR A 20 6.56 18.03 3.93
CA THR A 20 5.94 18.16 5.24
C THR A 20 4.74 17.22 5.37
N GLU A 21 4.89 16.15 6.16
CA GLU A 21 3.80 15.23 6.50
C GLU A 21 2.70 16.03 7.19
N LYS A 22 1.60 16.28 6.48
CA LYS A 22 0.35 16.65 7.14
C LYS A 22 -0.03 15.48 8.03
N ASN A 23 -0.09 15.72 9.35
CA ASN A 23 -0.65 14.79 10.35
C ASN A 23 -2.03 14.30 9.90
N THR A 24 -2.05 13.21 9.14
CA THR A 24 -3.25 12.58 8.62
C THR A 24 -3.64 11.53 9.65
N ILE A 25 -4.80 11.71 10.26
CA ILE A 25 -5.33 10.74 11.22
C ILE A 25 -5.90 9.57 10.42
N TRP A 26 -5.35 8.38 10.69
CA TRP A 26 -5.77 7.12 10.09
C TRP A 26 -6.76 6.39 11.01
N TYR A 27 -7.86 5.91 10.43
CA TYR A 27 -8.87 5.12 11.12
C TYR A 27 -8.78 3.68 10.62
N GLU A 28 -8.66 2.74 11.54
CA GLU A 28 -8.64 1.31 11.23
C GLU A 28 -9.99 0.86 10.68
N HIS A 29 -9.96 0.12 9.56
CA HIS A 29 -11.13 -0.51 8.98
C HIS A 29 -11.20 -2.00 9.28
N GLN A 30 -10.12 -2.72 8.98
CA GLN A 30 -10.06 -4.17 9.08
C GLN A 30 -8.62 -4.64 9.26
N VAL A 31 -8.45 -5.68 10.06
CA VAL A 31 -7.21 -6.45 10.19
C VAL A 31 -7.44 -7.82 9.56
N ILE A 32 -6.50 -8.24 8.71
CA ILE A 32 -6.51 -9.51 8.00
C ILE A 32 -5.29 -10.31 8.46
N SER A 33 -5.51 -11.48 9.06
CA SER A 33 -4.41 -12.37 9.45
C SER A 33 -3.72 -12.94 8.21
N LEU A 34 -2.38 -12.98 8.25
CA LEU A 34 -1.59 -13.68 7.25
C LEU A 34 -1.72 -15.19 7.46
N PRO A 35 -1.78 -15.99 6.38
CA PRO A 35 -1.81 -17.45 6.49
C PRO A 35 -0.51 -17.99 7.10
N GLU A 36 -0.61 -19.09 7.85
CA GLU A 36 0.53 -19.73 8.52
C GLU A 36 1.60 -20.26 7.55
N VAL A 37 1.22 -20.52 6.29
CA VAL A 37 2.17 -20.94 5.26
C VAL A 37 3.17 -19.81 5.03
N THR A 38 4.43 -20.03 5.41
CA THR A 38 5.51 -19.04 5.41
C THR A 38 5.74 -18.47 4.02
N GLN A 39 5.17 -17.29 3.78
CA GLN A 39 5.44 -16.48 2.60
C GLN A 39 6.38 -15.34 2.97
N SER A 40 7.26 -14.97 2.03
CA SER A 40 8.09 -13.79 2.19
C SER A 40 7.21 -12.53 2.26
N ARG A 41 7.39 -11.72 3.31
CA ARG A 41 6.72 -10.41 3.48
C ARG A 41 6.87 -9.50 2.25
N LEU A 42 8.03 -9.57 1.58
CA LEU A 42 8.28 -8.84 0.34
C LEU A 42 7.37 -9.33 -0.80
N ASN A 43 7.18 -10.64 -0.95
CA ASN A 43 6.31 -11.20 -1.99
C ASN A 43 4.85 -10.81 -1.74
N THR A 44 4.40 -10.88 -0.48
CA THR A 44 3.06 -10.42 -0.10
C THR A 44 2.88 -8.95 -0.45
N LYS A 45 3.83 -8.09 -0.08
CA LYS A 45 3.80 -6.67 -0.43
C LYS A 45 3.75 -6.45 -1.94
N LEU A 46 4.60 -7.11 -2.72
CA LEU A 46 4.64 -6.97 -4.18
C LEU A 46 3.31 -7.40 -4.83
N LYS A 47 2.72 -8.51 -4.38
CA LYS A 47 1.42 -8.96 -4.88
C LYS A 47 0.28 -8.02 -4.53
N LEU A 48 0.30 -7.41 -3.35
CA LEU A 48 -0.70 -6.38 -3.02
C LEU A 48 -0.48 -5.10 -3.84
N LEU A 49 0.76 -4.69 -4.10
CA LEU A 49 1.04 -3.55 -4.99
C LEU A 49 0.57 -3.81 -6.44
N GLU A 50 0.67 -5.06 -6.92
CA GLU A 50 0.11 -5.48 -8.21
C GLU A 50 -1.42 -5.28 -8.25
N LEU A 51 -2.14 -5.72 -7.21
CA LEU A 51 -3.60 -5.49 -7.10
C LEU A 51 -3.96 -4.00 -7.10
N VAL A 52 -3.18 -3.19 -6.39
CA VAL A 52 -3.36 -1.73 -6.30
C VAL A 52 -3.24 -1.11 -7.69
N SER A 53 -2.24 -1.51 -8.47
CA SER A 53 -2.06 -1.05 -9.85
C SER A 53 -3.23 -1.45 -10.75
N LEU A 54 -3.74 -2.68 -10.64
CA LEU A 54 -4.90 -3.16 -11.42
C LEU A 54 -6.18 -2.37 -11.12
N ARG A 55 -6.31 -1.89 -9.89
CA ARG A 55 -7.45 -1.09 -9.43
C ARG A 55 -7.25 0.43 -9.65
N GLN A 56 -6.22 0.84 -10.39
CA GLN A 56 -5.89 2.24 -10.72
C GLN A 56 -5.62 3.12 -9.49
N TRP A 57 -5.18 2.52 -8.39
CA TRP A 57 -4.79 3.26 -7.20
C TRP A 57 -3.41 3.88 -7.39
N ASN A 58 -3.28 5.16 -7.05
CA ASN A 58 -1.99 5.83 -7.07
C ASN A 58 -1.31 5.59 -5.73
N ILE A 59 -0.15 4.94 -5.72
CA ILE A 59 0.68 4.82 -4.53
C ILE A 59 1.25 6.20 -4.21
N THR A 60 0.91 6.76 -3.05
CA THR A 60 1.31 8.11 -2.64
C THR A 60 2.51 8.09 -1.70
N ASN A 61 2.67 7.02 -0.93
CA ASN A 61 3.79 6.85 0.00
C ASN A 61 4.12 5.35 0.16
N GLN A 62 5.38 5.02 0.44
CA GLN A 62 5.84 3.67 0.73
C GLN A 62 6.85 3.67 1.87
N ALA A 63 6.59 2.86 2.89
CA ALA A 63 7.55 2.51 3.93
C ALA A 63 7.91 1.02 3.80
N SER A 64 8.84 0.51 4.63
CA SER A 64 9.18 -0.92 4.62
C SER A 64 7.97 -1.81 4.90
N ASP A 65 7.18 -1.42 5.88
CA ASP A 65 6.07 -2.16 6.50
C ASP A 65 4.70 -1.58 6.17
N SER A 66 4.61 -0.60 5.28
CA SER A 66 3.32 -0.04 4.88
C SER A 66 3.41 0.63 3.52
N PHE A 67 2.25 0.85 2.91
CA PHE A 67 2.12 1.77 1.79
C PHE A 67 0.79 2.52 1.87
N GLU A 68 0.79 3.71 1.30
CA GLU A 68 -0.39 4.57 1.21
C GLU A 68 -0.79 4.71 -0.25
N MET A 69 -2.09 4.76 -0.50
CA MET A 69 -2.63 4.83 -1.84
C MET A 69 -3.86 5.73 -1.90
N SER A 70 -4.07 6.35 -3.06
CA SER A 70 -5.17 7.27 -3.30
C SER A 70 -5.89 6.98 -4.62
N LEU A 71 -7.22 7.00 -4.59
CA LEU A 71 -8.08 7.03 -5.78
C LEU A 71 -9.16 8.08 -5.57
N LYS A 72 -9.25 9.04 -6.49
CA LYS A 72 -10.31 10.06 -6.49
C LYS A 72 -10.51 10.75 -5.12
N LYS A 73 -9.41 11.01 -4.40
CA LYS A 73 -9.35 11.64 -3.05
C LYS A 73 -9.82 10.76 -1.89
N CYS A 74 -9.90 9.44 -2.09
CA CYS A 74 -10.01 8.45 -1.03
C CYS A 74 -8.63 7.92 -0.74
N ASN A 75 -8.16 8.01 0.50
CA ASN A 75 -6.83 7.55 0.87
C ASN A 75 -6.92 6.30 1.74
N LEU A 76 -6.06 5.32 1.45
CA LEU A 76 -5.83 4.15 2.29
C LEU A 76 -4.39 4.07 2.72
N LYS A 77 -4.22 3.44 3.87
CA LYS A 77 -2.96 2.92 4.34
C LYS A 77 -3.10 1.43 4.55
N ILE A 78 -2.20 0.67 3.93
CA ILE A 78 -2.03 -0.76 4.17
C ILE A 78 -0.75 -0.92 4.98
N ALA A 79 -0.86 -1.45 6.19
CA ALA A 79 0.28 -1.75 7.05
C ALA A 79 0.44 -3.27 7.19
N PHE A 80 1.68 -3.72 7.33
CA PHE A 80 2.09 -5.10 7.40
C PHE A 80 2.80 -5.35 8.72
N THR A 81 2.38 -6.38 9.43
CA THR A 81 3.19 -7.03 10.47
C THR A 81 3.61 -8.40 9.96
N ASP A 82 4.34 -9.15 10.80
CA ASP A 82 4.73 -10.52 10.45
C ASP A 82 3.54 -11.49 10.49
N THR A 83 2.40 -11.09 11.04
CA THR A 83 1.22 -11.95 11.25
C THR A 83 -0.07 -11.38 10.66
N ALA A 84 -0.11 -10.12 10.25
CA ALA A 84 -1.33 -9.48 9.80
C ALA A 84 -1.11 -8.32 8.83
N ILE A 85 -2.18 -7.95 8.13
CA ILE A 85 -2.30 -6.76 7.31
C ILE A 85 -3.41 -5.89 7.89
N THR A 86 -3.12 -4.64 8.19
CA THR A 86 -4.10 -3.65 8.65
C THR A 86 -4.47 -2.70 7.52
N ILE A 87 -5.76 -2.60 7.23
CA ILE A 87 -6.34 -1.65 6.29
C ILE A 87 -6.87 -0.46 7.10
N SER A 88 -6.33 0.72 6.82
CA SER A 88 -6.78 1.98 7.41
C SER A 88 -7.18 2.98 6.33
N HIS A 89 -8.04 3.93 6.68
CA HIS A 89 -8.47 4.99 5.78
C HIS A 89 -8.37 6.36 6.46
N ASP A 90 -8.21 7.42 5.68
CA ASP A 90 -8.37 8.76 6.21
C ASP A 90 -9.85 9.06 6.44
N LYS A 91 -10.17 10.04 7.31
CA LYS A 91 -11.54 10.38 7.69
C LYS A 91 -12.43 10.42 6.44
N PHE A 92 -13.47 9.58 6.40
CA PHE A 92 -14.56 9.74 5.44
C PHE A 92 -15.07 11.16 5.59
N LYS A 93 -14.78 12.04 4.63
CA LYS A 93 -15.39 13.37 4.62
C LYS A 93 -16.88 13.17 4.32
N SER A 94 -17.63 12.86 5.37
CA SER A 94 -19.06 13.06 5.42
C SER A 94 -19.28 14.49 4.98
N ASN A 95 -20.01 14.66 3.89
CA ASN A 95 -20.43 15.96 3.38
C ASN A 95 -21.55 16.50 4.30
N THR A 96 -21.31 16.52 5.62
CA THR A 96 -22.14 17.20 6.61
C THR A 96 -21.57 18.57 6.81
N GLN A 97 -21.75 19.43 5.82
CA GLN A 97 -22.11 20.82 6.02
C GLN A 97 -22.43 21.49 4.68
N ASN A 98 -23.64 22.03 4.63
CA ASN A 98 -24.17 23.04 3.73
C ASN A 98 -24.69 22.56 2.38
N HIS A 99 -26.03 22.55 2.31
CA HIS A 99 -26.79 22.95 1.13
C HIS A 99 -26.13 24.17 0.49
N GLN A 100 -25.33 23.96 -0.56
CA GLN A 100 -25.09 24.99 -1.55
C GLN A 100 -24.70 24.33 -2.87
N ASN A 101 -25.47 24.71 -3.88
CA ASN A 101 -25.32 24.40 -5.29
C ASN A 101 -23.86 24.33 -5.73
N SER A 102 -23.40 23.16 -6.16
CA SER A 102 -22.34 23.09 -7.17
C SER A 102 -22.32 21.71 -7.83
N LYS A 103 -22.47 21.73 -9.15
CA LYS A 103 -22.39 20.57 -10.04
C LYS A 103 -20.92 20.10 -10.09
N ASN A 104 -20.54 19.23 -9.16
CA ASN A 104 -19.49 18.21 -9.30
C ASN A 104 -19.34 17.51 -7.95
N LYS A 105 -20.28 16.60 -7.66
CA LYS A 105 -20.28 15.77 -6.46
C LYS A 105 -19.00 14.92 -6.50
N ARG A 106 -18.06 15.20 -5.59
CA ARG A 106 -16.88 14.34 -5.42
C ARG A 106 -17.36 12.92 -5.13
N PRO A 107 -16.70 11.88 -5.66
CA PRO A 107 -17.05 10.50 -5.31
C PRO A 107 -16.87 10.34 -3.81
N VAL A 108 -17.94 9.92 -3.14
CA VAL A 108 -17.92 9.67 -1.70
C VAL A 108 -17.18 8.35 -1.50
N CYS A 109 -16.07 8.38 -0.76
CA CYS A 109 -15.45 7.16 -0.27
C CYS A 109 -16.52 6.40 0.52
N SER A 110 -16.86 5.19 0.10
CA SER A 110 -17.97 4.42 0.69
C SER A 110 -17.43 3.21 1.44
N LYS A 111 -18.18 2.74 2.44
CA LYS A 111 -17.87 1.50 3.15
C LYS A 111 -17.78 0.29 2.20
N ASN A 112 -18.59 0.27 1.14
CA ASN A 112 -18.58 -0.79 0.13
C ASN A 112 -17.23 -0.88 -0.58
N TRP A 113 -16.62 0.27 -0.86
CA TRP A 113 -15.33 0.29 -1.52
C TRP A 113 -14.20 -0.24 -0.62
N LEU A 114 -14.18 0.13 0.67
CA LEU A 114 -13.24 -0.48 1.64
C LEU A 114 -13.43 -2.00 1.75
N SER A 115 -14.69 -2.45 1.81
CA SER A 115 -15.02 -3.88 1.85
C SER A 115 -14.51 -4.62 0.61
N ASN A 116 -14.59 -4.00 -0.58
CA ASN A 116 -14.06 -4.61 -1.80
C ASN A 116 -12.52 -4.72 -1.77
N VAL A 117 -11.82 -3.69 -1.27
CA VAL A 117 -10.36 -3.76 -1.10
C VAL A 117 -9.98 -4.90 -0.14
N ALA A 118 -10.70 -5.03 0.97
CA ALA A 118 -10.44 -6.13 1.90
C ALA A 118 -10.73 -7.52 1.30
N LYS A 119 -11.79 -7.66 0.50
CA LYS A 119 -12.09 -8.90 -0.23
C LYS A 119 -11.00 -9.25 -1.24
N ASP A 120 -10.51 -8.26 -1.98
CA ASP A 120 -9.43 -8.45 -2.95
C ASP A 120 -8.14 -8.92 -2.25
N ILE A 121 -7.76 -8.27 -1.14
CA ILE A 121 -6.59 -8.65 -0.34
C ILE A 121 -6.74 -10.09 0.18
N ASN A 122 -7.88 -10.43 0.78
CA ASN A 122 -8.16 -11.79 1.26
C ASN A 122 -8.09 -12.83 0.15
N ALA A 123 -8.66 -12.55 -1.01
CA ALA A 123 -8.63 -13.45 -2.16
C ALA A 123 -7.19 -13.69 -2.63
N THR A 124 -6.38 -12.63 -2.72
CA THR A 124 -4.97 -12.74 -3.10
C THR A 124 -4.16 -13.53 -2.09
N LEU A 125 -4.31 -13.28 -0.79
CA LEU A 125 -3.62 -14.06 0.24
C LEU A 125 -3.98 -15.55 0.15
N LYS A 126 -5.25 -15.88 -0.10
CA LYS A 126 -5.70 -17.26 -0.27
C LYS A 126 -5.06 -17.91 -1.51
N ILE A 127 -5.06 -17.21 -2.65
CA ILE A 127 -4.42 -17.70 -3.88
C ILE A 127 -2.93 -17.94 -3.64
N MET A 128 -2.23 -16.98 -3.04
CA MET A 128 -0.82 -17.12 -2.72
C MET A 128 -0.59 -18.32 -1.80
N SER A 129 -1.42 -18.51 -0.77
CA SER A 129 -1.30 -19.66 0.16
C SER A 129 -1.39 -21.00 -0.58
N ILE A 130 -2.39 -21.14 -1.46
CA ILE A 130 -2.58 -22.36 -2.27
C ILE A 130 -1.40 -22.57 -3.22
N GLN A 131 -0.88 -21.49 -3.84
CA GLN A 131 0.31 -21.58 -4.71
C GLN A 131 1.53 -22.06 -3.94
N GLN A 132 1.76 -21.54 -2.73
CA GLN A 132 2.89 -21.95 -1.90
C GLN A 132 2.76 -23.41 -1.45
N GLU A 133 1.54 -23.86 -1.11
CA GLU A 133 1.26 -25.26 -0.80
C GLU A 133 1.54 -26.18 -2.00
N ALA A 134 1.07 -25.81 -3.20
CA ALA A 134 1.34 -26.56 -4.43
C ALA A 134 2.84 -26.67 -4.73
N ILE A 135 3.58 -25.57 -4.61
CA ILE A 135 5.05 -25.55 -4.77
C ILE A 135 5.72 -26.50 -3.76
N ASN A 136 5.27 -26.49 -2.50
CA ASN A 136 5.82 -27.36 -1.47
C ASN A 136 5.56 -28.85 -1.80
N LEU A 137 4.35 -29.19 -2.29
CA LEU A 137 4.01 -30.54 -2.71
C LEU A 137 4.84 -31.02 -3.91
N GLU A 138 5.12 -30.15 -4.89
CA GLU A 138 5.98 -30.48 -6.02
C GLU A 138 7.42 -30.76 -5.59
N LYS A 139 7.97 -29.96 -4.67
CA LYS A 139 9.33 -30.18 -4.13
C LYS A 139 9.44 -31.53 -3.42
N VAL A 140 8.43 -31.94 -2.66
CA VAL A 140 8.40 -33.23 -1.97
C VAL A 140 8.35 -34.39 -2.96
N LYS A 141 7.63 -34.25 -4.09
CA LYS A 141 7.55 -35.29 -5.13
C LYS A 141 8.81 -35.41 -5.99
N ALA A 142 9.65 -34.38 -6.01
CA ALA A 142 10.90 -34.35 -6.79
C ALA A 142 12.11 -34.92 -6.03
N LEU A 143 11.91 -35.33 -4.77
CA LEU A 143 12.87 -36.02 -3.90
C LEU A 143 12.59 -37.53 -3.90
#